data_AF-A0A9D6LWF3-F1
#
_entry.id   AF-A0A9D6LWF3-F1
#
_cell.length_a   1.000
_cell.length_b   1.000
_cell.length_c   1.000
_cell.angle_alpha   90.00
_cell.angle_beta   90.00
_cell.angle_gamma   90.00
#
_symmetry.space_group_name_H-M   'P 1'
#
loop_
_entity.id
_entity.type
_entity.pdbx_description
1 polymer ?
#
loop_
_entity_poly.entity_id
_entity_poly.type
_entity_poly.pdbx_seq_one_letter_code
_entity_poly.pdbx_strand_id
1 'polypeptide(L)'
;MATTAPVTAEVTQELCHRLLYFLVLMREMENRIELKLYRQGKVLGGCYTGRGQEAIPVGSAILAEKDDWICPTHRDMGAFLVRGMEPRRIMAQYLGRATGPMRGRDGNMHMGDLKLHLVPIISSIGASVPVAGGIALSFKYRSMPNVVFSYFGDGATSRGDWHEGVNFAAVEKLPVVYLCNNNQYAYSTPLSKQMA
;
A
#
# COMPACT_ATOMS: atom_id res chain seq x y z
N MET A 1 -0.67 -22.83 -21.65
CA MET A 1 -0.41 -21.93 -20.50
C MET A 1 1.03 -22.15 -20.08
N ALA A 2 1.91 -21.17 -20.26
CA ALA A 2 3.28 -21.30 -19.79
C ALA A 2 3.25 -21.29 -18.25
N THR A 3 3.46 -22.44 -17.65
CA THR A 3 3.79 -22.56 -16.22
C THR A 3 5.13 -21.86 -16.04
N THR A 4 5.09 -20.60 -15.60
CA THR A 4 6.28 -19.90 -15.14
C THR A 4 6.88 -20.75 -14.03
N ALA A 5 8.12 -21.20 -14.21
CA ALA A 5 8.87 -21.87 -13.15
C ALA A 5 8.74 -21.03 -11.86
N PRO A 6 8.56 -21.65 -10.67
CA PRO A 6 8.51 -20.88 -9.44
C PRO A 6 9.76 -20.00 -9.38
N VAL A 7 9.57 -18.71 -9.18
CA VAL A 7 10.68 -17.78 -8.98
C VAL A 7 11.33 -18.19 -7.66
N THR A 8 12.42 -18.96 -7.73
CA THR A 8 13.22 -19.35 -6.58
C THR A 8 14.13 -18.18 -6.22
N ALA A 9 13.56 -17.13 -5.62
CA ALA A 9 14.38 -16.19 -4.87
C ALA A 9 15.07 -16.96 -3.75
N GLU A 10 16.37 -16.76 -3.56
CA GLU A 10 17.11 -17.40 -2.47
C GLU A 10 16.56 -16.88 -1.13
N VAL A 11 15.91 -17.77 -0.39
CA VAL A 11 15.33 -17.43 0.92
C VAL A 11 16.42 -17.57 1.97
N THR A 12 17.08 -16.46 2.27
CA THR A 12 18.12 -16.40 3.31
C THR A 12 17.51 -16.22 4.71
N GLN A 13 18.24 -16.64 5.74
CA GLN A 13 17.83 -16.41 7.14
C GLN A 13 17.66 -14.91 7.45
N GLU A 14 18.53 -14.06 6.89
CA GLU A 14 18.45 -12.61 7.05
C GLU A 14 17.14 -12.06 6.46
N LEU A 15 16.78 -12.50 5.26
CA LEU A 15 15.52 -12.10 4.62
C LEU A 15 14.32 -12.53 5.47
N CYS A 16 14.31 -13.77 5.98
CA CYS A 16 13.27 -14.27 6.87
C CYS A 16 13.12 -13.42 8.14
N HIS A 17 14.24 -13.09 8.80
CA HIS A 17 14.21 -12.23 9.99
C HIS A 17 13.69 -10.83 9.67
N ARG A 18 14.09 -10.25 8.52
CA ARG A 18 13.64 -8.93 8.09
C ARG A 18 12.15 -8.91 7.77
N LEU A 19 11.66 -9.92 7.05
CA LEU A 19 10.24 -10.12 6.79
C LEU A 19 9.46 -10.23 8.11
N LEU A 20 9.85 -11.16 8.99
CA LEU A 20 9.19 -11.39 10.27
C LEU A 20 9.15 -10.12 11.13
N TYR A 21 10.24 -9.36 11.18
CA TYR A 21 10.31 -8.10 11.91
C TYR A 21 9.22 -7.12 11.44
N PHE A 22 9.10 -6.88 10.13
CA PHE A 22 8.12 -5.93 9.60
C PHE A 22 6.68 -6.45 9.68
N LEU A 23 6.46 -7.76 9.53
CA LEU A 23 5.15 -8.39 9.73
C LEU A 23 4.65 -8.14 11.16
N VAL A 24 5.50 -8.42 12.16
CA VAL A 24 5.17 -8.24 13.58
C VAL A 24 5.05 -6.76 13.92
N LEU A 25 5.93 -5.90 13.39
CA LEU A 25 5.87 -4.46 13.65
C LEU A 25 4.56 -3.84 13.13
N MET A 26 4.16 -4.16 11.90
CA MET A 26 2.87 -3.73 11.34
C MET A 26 1.73 -4.19 12.24
N ARG A 27 1.70 -5.48 12.59
CA ARG A 27 0.68 -6.08 13.45
C ARG A 27 0.54 -5.36 14.79
N GLU A 28 1.65 -5.14 15.48
CA GLU A 28 1.66 -4.54 16.82
C GLU A 28 1.31 -3.05 16.79
N MET A 29 1.75 -2.33 15.76
CA MET A 29 1.36 -0.92 15.58
C MET A 29 -0.14 -0.79 15.32
N GLU A 30 -0.69 -1.59 14.40
CA GLU A 30 -2.13 -1.59 14.13
C GLU A 30 -2.94 -2.01 15.37
N ASN A 31 -2.50 -3.04 16.10
CA ASN A 31 -3.11 -3.43 17.37
C ASN A 31 -3.13 -2.28 18.39
N ARG A 32 -2.02 -1.53 18.51
CA ARG A 32 -1.94 -0.38 19.41
C ARG A 32 -2.88 0.75 18.99
N ILE A 33 -2.96 1.02 17.69
CA ILE A 33 -3.87 2.05 17.12
C ILE A 33 -5.32 1.64 17.36
N GLU A 34 -5.73 0.47 16.90
CA GLU A 34 -7.12 0.01 16.92
C GLU A 34 -7.61 -0.32 18.35
N LEU A 35 -6.90 -1.20 19.06
CA LEU A 35 -7.38 -1.77 20.32
C LEU A 35 -7.19 -0.84 21.51
N LYS A 36 -6.33 0.18 21.40
CA LYS A 36 -6.05 1.13 22.48
C LYS A 36 -6.43 2.55 22.10
N LEU A 37 -5.75 3.15 21.12
CA LEU A 37 -5.90 4.60 20.87
C LEU A 37 -7.27 4.96 20.29
N TYR A 38 -7.76 4.18 19.31
CA TYR A 38 -9.07 4.39 18.71
C TYR A 38 -10.20 4.16 19.72
N ARG A 39 -10.15 3.06 20.48
CA ARG A 39 -11.13 2.78 21.57
C ARG A 39 -11.10 3.81 22.71
N GLN A 40 -9.98 4.52 22.89
CA GLN A 40 -9.86 5.65 23.83
C GLN A 40 -10.33 6.98 23.23
N GLY A 41 -10.81 7.00 21.98
CA GLY A 41 -11.22 8.23 21.28
C GLY A 41 -10.06 9.14 20.88
N LYS A 42 -8.81 8.64 20.86
CA LYS A 42 -7.61 9.44 20.54
C LYS A 42 -7.31 9.49 19.04
N VAL A 43 -7.77 8.48 18.28
CA VAL A 43 -7.72 8.46 16.82
C VAL A 43 -9.11 8.85 16.34
N LEU A 44 -9.20 9.87 15.48
CA LEU A 44 -10.46 10.40 14.97
C LEU A 44 -10.77 9.82 13.58
N GLY A 45 -12.06 9.69 13.26
CA GLY A 45 -12.52 9.15 11.97
C GLY A 45 -12.45 7.63 11.89
N GLY A 46 -12.37 7.08 10.69
CA GLY A 46 -12.29 5.62 10.48
C GLY A 46 -10.94 5.05 10.90
N CYS A 47 -10.95 3.88 11.54
CA CYS A 47 -9.77 3.07 11.83
C CYS A 47 -9.87 1.76 11.04
N TYR A 48 -9.02 1.61 10.03
CA TYR A 48 -8.95 0.42 9.20
C TYR A 48 -7.56 -0.20 9.32
N THR A 49 -7.51 -1.49 9.61
CA THR A 49 -6.26 -2.24 9.79
C THR A 49 -6.07 -3.25 8.65
N GLY A 50 -4.84 -3.53 8.27
CA GLY A 50 -4.43 -4.60 7.37
C GLY A 50 -4.31 -5.97 8.04
N ARG A 51 -5.03 -6.23 9.14
CA ARG A 51 -5.02 -7.53 9.84
C ARG A 51 -5.26 -8.69 8.88
N GLY A 52 -4.27 -9.57 8.77
CA GLY A 52 -4.29 -10.76 7.91
C GLY A 52 -3.71 -10.51 6.52
N GLN A 53 -3.27 -9.28 6.23
CA GLN A 53 -2.73 -8.85 4.93
C GLN A 53 -1.27 -8.42 5.02
N GLU A 54 -0.60 -8.53 6.18
CA GLU A 54 0.73 -7.95 6.41
C GLU A 54 1.79 -8.42 5.41
N ALA A 55 1.68 -9.68 4.96
CA ALA A 55 2.61 -10.27 4.00
C ALA A 55 2.62 -9.57 2.65
N ILE A 56 1.49 -8.98 2.24
CA ILE A 56 1.38 -8.31 0.94
C ILE A 56 2.26 -7.05 0.93
N PRO A 57 2.00 -5.99 1.72
CA PRO A 57 2.78 -4.78 1.67
C PRO A 57 4.22 -4.94 2.18
N VAL A 58 4.48 -5.88 3.10
CA VAL A 58 5.84 -6.14 3.56
C VAL A 58 6.65 -6.86 2.48
N GLY A 59 6.10 -7.91 1.88
CA GLY A 59 6.78 -8.71 0.88
C GLY A 59 7.10 -7.92 -0.38
N SER A 60 6.13 -7.20 -0.92
CA SER A 60 6.33 -6.37 -2.12
C SER A 60 7.25 -5.19 -1.86
N ALA A 61 7.13 -4.49 -0.73
CA ALA A 61 7.99 -3.34 -0.44
C ALA A 61 9.46 -3.73 -0.16
N ILE A 62 9.72 -4.94 0.35
CA ILE A 62 11.08 -5.45 0.57
C ILE A 62 11.81 -5.73 -0.75
N LEU A 63 11.05 -6.12 -1.78
CA LEU A 63 11.56 -6.39 -3.13
C LEU A 63 11.67 -5.12 -3.98
N ALA A 64 10.96 -4.05 -3.62
CA ALA A 64 11.00 -2.79 -4.34
C ALA A 64 12.38 -2.13 -4.22
N GLU A 65 12.91 -1.65 -5.34
CA GLU A 65 14.15 -0.88 -5.36
C GLU A 65 13.93 0.50 -4.74
N LYS A 66 15.02 1.13 -4.29
CA LYS A 66 14.98 2.42 -3.58
C LYS A 66 14.23 3.52 -4.34
N ASP A 67 14.37 3.55 -5.66
CA ASP A 67 13.80 4.58 -6.53
C ASP A 67 12.46 4.16 -7.15
N ASP A 68 11.97 2.96 -6.85
CA ASP A 68 10.61 2.54 -7.18
C ASP A 68 9.60 3.30 -6.33
N TRP A 69 8.42 3.52 -6.91
CA TRP A 69 7.33 4.22 -6.25
C TRP A 69 6.27 3.24 -5.76
N ILE A 70 5.69 3.55 -4.61
CA ILE A 70 4.62 2.74 -4.01
C ILE A 70 3.40 3.63 -3.80
N CYS A 71 2.26 3.17 -4.32
CA CYS A 71 0.92 3.72 -4.12
C CYS A 71 0.13 2.81 -3.15
N PRO A 72 0.36 2.92 -1.83
CA PRO A 72 -0.28 2.08 -0.83
C PRO A 72 -1.76 2.45 -0.61
N THR A 73 -2.50 1.55 0.02
CA THR A 73 -3.85 1.80 0.55
C THR A 73 -3.84 1.95 2.08
N HIS A 74 -5.03 2.18 2.65
CA HIS A 74 -5.26 2.20 4.09
C HIS A 74 -4.94 0.90 4.84
N ARG A 75 -4.66 -0.21 4.14
CA ARG A 75 -4.29 -1.51 4.75
C ARG A 75 -2.82 -1.85 4.64
N ASP A 76 -2.03 -0.99 3.98
CA ASP A 76 -0.67 -1.33 3.55
C ASP A 76 0.41 -0.67 4.44
N MET A 77 0.16 -0.55 5.75
CA MET A 77 1.10 0.09 6.69
C MET A 77 2.52 -0.48 6.61
N GLY A 78 2.64 -1.79 6.35
CA GLY A 78 3.92 -2.47 6.15
C GLY A 78 4.80 -1.81 5.08
N ALA A 79 4.23 -1.30 4.00
CA ALA A 79 4.99 -0.65 2.93
C ALA A 79 5.65 0.64 3.41
N PHE A 80 4.95 1.42 4.26
CA PHE A 80 5.53 2.63 4.86
C PHE A 80 6.70 2.30 5.78
N LEU A 81 6.54 1.28 6.62
CA LEU A 81 7.57 0.83 7.57
C LEU A 81 8.82 0.34 6.85
N VAL A 82 8.65 -0.54 5.86
CA VAL A 82 9.75 -1.09 5.06
C VAL A 82 10.51 0.01 4.32
N ARG A 83 9.80 1.04 3.81
CA ARG A 83 10.40 2.19 3.12
C ARG A 83 11.06 3.21 4.06
N GLY A 84 11.14 2.90 5.36
CA GLY A 84 11.87 3.71 6.34
C GLY A 84 11.05 4.84 6.96
N MET A 85 9.72 4.83 6.83
CA MET A 85 8.90 5.76 7.61
C MET A 85 8.96 5.35 9.09
N GLU A 86 9.52 6.24 9.92
CA GLU A 86 9.65 5.96 11.35
C GLU A 86 8.29 5.64 12.01
N PRO A 87 8.19 4.58 12.83
CA PRO A 87 6.98 4.23 13.57
C PRO A 87 6.39 5.41 14.34
N ARG A 88 7.26 6.25 14.95
CA ARG A 88 6.84 7.46 15.67
C ARG A 88 6.12 8.47 14.78
N ARG A 89 6.56 8.65 13.53
CA ARG A 89 5.90 9.55 12.56
C ARG A 89 4.54 9.01 12.16
N ILE A 90 4.41 7.70 11.96
CA ILE A 90 3.11 7.05 11.71
C ILE A 90 2.17 7.25 12.91
N MET A 91 2.63 6.99 14.13
CA MET A 91 1.80 7.22 15.33
C MET A 91 1.41 8.70 15.49
N ALA A 92 2.31 9.63 15.16
CA ALA A 92 2.01 11.06 15.17
C ALA A 92 0.92 11.43 14.15
N GLN A 93 0.92 10.79 12.99
CA GLN A 93 -0.09 10.97 11.93
C GLN A 93 -1.48 10.52 12.38
N TYR A 94 -1.59 9.31 12.93
CA TYR A 94 -2.85 8.78 13.48
C TYR A 94 -3.39 9.60 14.67
N LEU A 95 -2.57 10.45 15.28
CA LEU A 95 -2.94 11.36 16.36
C LEU A 95 -3.10 12.81 15.88
N GLY A 96 -3.08 13.07 14.57
CA GLY A 96 -3.24 14.42 13.99
C GLY A 96 -2.15 15.41 14.39
N ARG A 97 -0.95 14.94 14.75
CA ARG A 97 0.13 15.80 15.26
C ARG A 97 0.89 16.48 14.11
N ALA A 98 1.39 17.68 14.37
CA ALA A 98 2.24 18.44 13.45
C ALA A 98 3.53 17.71 13.02
N THR A 99 3.99 16.74 13.83
CA THR A 99 5.16 15.91 13.53
C THR A 99 4.84 14.67 12.68
N GLY A 100 3.56 14.42 12.36
CA GLY A 100 3.17 13.40 11.38
C GLY A 100 3.53 13.81 9.95
N PRO A 101 3.58 12.88 8.98
CA PRO A 101 3.92 13.17 7.59
C PRO A 101 3.02 14.24 6.96
N MET A 102 1.73 14.28 7.34
CA MET A 102 0.79 15.28 6.84
C MET A 102 0.67 16.54 7.69
N ARG A 103 1.53 16.68 8.72
CA ARG A 103 1.65 17.89 9.54
C ARG A 103 0.31 18.31 10.18
N GLY A 104 -0.50 17.33 10.58
CA GLY A 104 -1.82 17.54 11.20
C GLY A 104 -2.94 17.99 10.26
N ARG A 105 -2.69 18.04 8.93
CA ARG A 105 -3.75 18.32 7.93
C ARG A 105 -4.68 17.14 7.69
N ASP A 106 -4.20 15.95 8.04
CA ASP A 106 -4.97 14.73 8.16
C ASP A 106 -4.61 14.09 9.52
N GLY A 107 -5.57 13.38 10.12
CA GLY A 107 -5.47 12.78 11.45
C GLY A 107 -5.68 11.27 11.48
N ASN A 108 -5.66 10.57 10.34
CA ASN A 108 -5.79 9.12 10.28
C ASN A 108 -4.71 8.48 9.38
N MET A 109 -5.00 7.32 8.82
CA MET A 109 -4.18 6.58 7.85
C MET A 109 -3.77 7.36 6.58
N HIS A 110 -4.39 8.49 6.18
CA HIS A 110 -4.03 9.15 4.92
C HIS A 110 -2.66 9.82 5.02
N MET A 111 -1.63 9.05 4.70
CA MET A 111 -0.24 9.44 4.86
C MET A 111 0.57 9.08 3.63
N GLY A 112 1.65 9.82 3.43
CA GLY A 112 2.62 9.63 2.36
C GLY A 112 3.89 10.40 2.65
N ASP A 113 4.95 10.09 1.94
CA ASP A 113 6.21 10.82 1.98
C ASP A 113 6.89 10.69 0.63
N LEU A 114 6.80 11.73 -0.19
CA LEU A 114 7.35 11.73 -1.55
C LEU A 114 8.87 11.55 -1.55
N LYS A 115 9.58 11.89 -0.45
CA LYS A 115 11.01 11.64 -0.31
C LYS A 115 11.35 10.17 -0.13
N LEU A 116 10.38 9.37 0.31
CA LEU A 116 10.46 7.91 0.41
C LEU A 116 9.82 7.21 -0.80
N HIS A 117 9.38 7.99 -1.79
CA HIS A 117 8.60 7.54 -2.95
C HIS A 117 7.29 6.83 -2.57
N LEU A 118 6.67 7.30 -1.49
CA LEU A 118 5.36 6.84 -1.02
C LEU A 118 4.31 7.88 -1.40
N VAL A 119 3.42 7.53 -2.32
CA VAL A 119 2.28 8.39 -2.67
C VAL A 119 1.35 8.48 -1.46
N PRO A 120 0.90 9.68 -1.07
CA PRO A 120 -0.11 9.84 -0.03
C PRO A 120 -1.37 9.04 -0.37
N ILE A 121 -1.88 8.27 0.59
CA ILE A 121 -3.10 7.47 0.39
C ILE A 121 -4.25 8.38 -0.03
N ILE A 122 -4.88 8.02 -1.16
CA ILE A 122 -6.03 8.72 -1.71
C ILE A 122 -7.29 8.00 -1.20
N SER A 123 -8.20 8.75 -0.56
CA SER A 123 -9.43 8.19 0.02
C SER A 123 -10.37 7.60 -1.04
N SER A 124 -10.46 8.24 -2.20
CA SER A 124 -11.25 7.77 -3.34
C SER A 124 -10.73 6.41 -3.83
N ILE A 125 -11.51 5.35 -3.55
CA ILE A 125 -11.15 3.97 -3.89
C ILE A 125 -10.94 3.82 -5.40
N GLY A 126 -9.83 3.19 -5.78
CA GLY A 126 -9.43 2.97 -7.17
C GLY A 126 -8.60 4.09 -7.80
N ALA A 127 -8.64 5.31 -7.24
CA ALA A 127 -7.96 6.47 -7.81
C ALA A 127 -6.42 6.37 -7.82
N SER A 128 -5.83 5.52 -6.98
CA SER A 128 -4.37 5.28 -6.98
C SER A 128 -3.87 4.58 -8.24
N VAL A 129 -4.73 3.84 -8.94
CA VAL A 129 -4.37 3.05 -10.14
C VAL A 129 -3.98 3.94 -11.34
N PRO A 130 -4.79 4.93 -11.76
CA PRO A 130 -4.37 5.85 -12.83
C PRO A 130 -3.21 6.75 -12.39
N VAL A 131 -3.12 7.12 -11.11
CA VAL A 131 -1.97 7.86 -10.57
C VAL A 131 -0.67 7.06 -10.72
N ALA A 132 -0.69 5.76 -10.41
CA ALA A 132 0.45 4.88 -10.64
C ALA A 132 0.82 4.80 -12.12
N GLY A 133 -0.17 4.75 -13.01
CA GLY A 133 0.04 4.86 -14.47
C GLY A 133 0.76 6.16 -14.86
N GLY A 134 0.33 7.31 -14.34
CA GLY A 134 1.00 8.59 -14.59
C GLY A 134 2.47 8.63 -14.12
N ILE A 135 2.77 8.06 -12.94
CA ILE A 135 4.15 7.96 -12.45
C ILE A 135 4.97 7.05 -13.36
N ALA A 136 4.45 5.88 -13.74
CA ALA A 136 5.15 4.93 -14.60
C ALA A 136 5.36 5.45 -16.03
N LEU A 137 4.43 6.25 -16.55
CA LEU A 137 4.61 6.98 -17.80
C LEU A 137 5.82 7.92 -17.72
N SER A 138 6.01 8.59 -16.59
CA SER A 138 7.18 9.45 -16.40
C SER A 138 8.50 8.66 -16.44
N PHE A 139 8.53 7.43 -15.91
CA PHE A 139 9.71 6.56 -16.00
C PHE A 139 10.00 6.16 -17.42
N LYS A 140 8.98 5.72 -18.16
CA LYS A 140 9.11 5.40 -19.60
C LYS A 140 9.63 6.60 -20.39
N TYR A 141 9.05 7.79 -20.17
CA TYR A 141 9.45 9.02 -20.87
C TYR A 141 10.91 9.41 -20.57
N ARG A 142 11.38 9.18 -19.36
CA ARG A 142 12.74 9.51 -18.91
C ARG A 142 13.74 8.37 -19.06
N SER A 143 13.33 7.25 -19.67
CA SER A 143 14.13 6.03 -19.79
C SER A 143 14.70 5.53 -18.45
N MET A 144 13.91 5.66 -17.38
CA MET A 144 14.26 5.17 -16.05
C MET A 144 13.86 3.70 -15.92
N PRO A 145 14.71 2.84 -15.31
CA PRO A 145 14.44 1.41 -15.16
C PRO A 145 13.45 1.08 -14.03
N ASN A 146 12.86 2.10 -13.40
CA ASN A 146 12.04 1.97 -12.20
C ASN A 146 10.63 1.44 -12.48
N VAL A 147 10.03 0.88 -11.44
CA VAL A 147 8.65 0.38 -11.45
C VAL A 147 7.78 1.12 -10.43
N VAL A 148 6.46 1.08 -10.64
CA VAL A 148 5.47 1.59 -9.69
C VAL A 148 4.64 0.43 -9.16
N PHE A 149 4.57 0.28 -7.85
CA PHE A 149 3.68 -0.67 -7.18
C PHE A 149 2.36 0.01 -6.82
N SER A 150 1.24 -0.50 -7.32
CA SER A 150 -0.09 0.05 -7.04
C SER A 150 -0.95 -0.96 -6.31
N TYR A 151 -1.32 -0.63 -5.07
CA TYR A 151 -2.12 -1.48 -4.20
C TYR A 151 -3.59 -1.08 -4.30
N PHE A 152 -4.47 -2.09 -4.28
CA PHE A 152 -5.92 -1.90 -4.22
C PHE A 152 -6.61 -3.16 -3.72
N GLY A 153 -7.82 -3.05 -3.18
CA GLY A 153 -8.63 -4.22 -2.79
C GLY A 153 -9.43 -4.80 -3.96
N ASP A 154 -9.94 -6.02 -3.80
CA ASP A 154 -10.97 -6.61 -4.67
C ASP A 154 -12.17 -5.67 -4.86
N GLY A 155 -12.58 -4.96 -3.80
CA GLY A 155 -13.63 -3.95 -3.88
C GLY A 155 -13.37 -2.83 -4.90
N ALA A 156 -12.10 -2.46 -5.08
CA ALA A 156 -11.70 -1.36 -5.94
C ALA A 156 -11.73 -1.70 -7.43
N THR A 157 -11.72 -2.98 -7.80
CA THR A 157 -11.69 -3.41 -9.20
C THR A 157 -13.00 -3.07 -9.93
N SER A 158 -14.10 -2.91 -9.19
CA SER A 158 -15.41 -2.50 -9.71
C SER A 158 -15.54 -0.98 -9.95
N ARG A 159 -14.45 -0.20 -9.76
CA ARG A 159 -14.42 1.25 -10.02
C ARG A 159 -13.99 1.54 -11.45
N GLY A 160 -14.59 2.55 -12.08
CA GLY A 160 -14.19 3.01 -13.42
C GLY A 160 -12.71 3.42 -13.48
N ASP A 161 -12.25 4.16 -12.47
CA ASP A 161 -10.86 4.61 -12.33
C ASP A 161 -9.85 3.45 -12.41
N TRP A 162 -10.21 2.28 -11.85
CA TRP A 162 -9.38 1.08 -11.91
C TRP A 162 -9.26 0.57 -13.35
N HIS A 163 -10.39 0.45 -14.06
CA HIS A 163 -10.41 -0.02 -15.44
C HIS A 163 -9.63 0.91 -16.37
N GLU A 164 -9.88 2.22 -16.26
CA GLU A 164 -9.18 3.23 -17.06
C GLU A 164 -7.67 3.20 -16.81
N GLY A 165 -7.25 3.14 -15.55
CA GLY A 165 -5.83 3.13 -15.19
C GLY A 165 -5.09 1.87 -15.68
N VAL A 166 -5.69 0.68 -15.52
CA VAL A 166 -5.11 -0.58 -16.01
C VAL A 166 -5.04 -0.59 -17.55
N ASN A 167 -6.11 -0.17 -18.23
CA ASN A 167 -6.15 -0.12 -19.68
C ASN A 167 -5.09 0.84 -20.23
N PHE A 168 -5.00 2.05 -19.65
CA PHE A 168 -3.99 3.04 -20.03
C PHE A 168 -2.58 2.48 -19.87
N ALA A 169 -2.25 1.89 -18.73
CA ALA A 169 -0.94 1.31 -18.49
C ALA A 169 -0.61 0.15 -19.43
N ALA A 170 -1.59 -0.69 -19.78
CA ALA A 170 -1.41 -1.80 -20.70
C ALA A 170 -1.14 -1.32 -22.13
N VAL A 171 -1.93 -0.39 -22.66
CA VAL A 171 -1.76 0.20 -24.00
C VAL A 171 -0.39 0.88 -24.10
N GLU A 172 -0.03 1.64 -23.08
CA GLU A 172 1.26 2.33 -23.01
C GLU A 172 2.43 1.43 -22.60
N LYS A 173 2.21 0.15 -22.29
CA LYS A 173 3.25 -0.79 -21.82
C LYS A 173 4.07 -0.21 -20.66
N LEU A 174 3.38 0.35 -19.66
CA LEU A 174 4.01 1.04 -18.54
C LEU A 174 4.55 0.06 -17.48
N PRO A 175 5.65 0.40 -16.80
CA PRO A 175 6.24 -0.42 -15.74
C PRO A 175 5.46 -0.29 -14.43
N VAL A 176 4.26 -0.89 -14.36
CA VAL A 176 3.41 -0.91 -13.17
C VAL A 176 3.19 -2.35 -12.69
N VAL A 177 3.37 -2.58 -11.39
CA VAL A 177 2.99 -3.81 -10.70
C VAL A 177 1.72 -3.57 -9.91
N TYR A 178 0.63 -4.21 -10.33
CA TYR A 178 -0.67 -4.12 -9.68
C TYR A 178 -0.82 -5.21 -8.60
N LEU A 179 -1.04 -4.79 -7.36
CA LEU A 179 -1.20 -5.66 -6.19
C LEU A 179 -2.66 -5.60 -5.71
N CYS A 180 -3.42 -6.63 -6.09
CA CYS A 180 -4.82 -6.78 -5.68
C CYS A 180 -4.91 -7.54 -4.35
N ASN A 181 -5.25 -6.83 -3.28
CA ASN A 181 -5.53 -7.38 -1.96
C ASN A 181 -6.95 -8.01 -1.97
N ASN A 182 -7.09 -9.18 -2.56
CA ASN A 182 -8.36 -9.91 -2.58
C ASN A 182 -8.60 -10.64 -1.25
N ASN A 183 -9.24 -9.96 -0.31
CA ASN A 183 -9.55 -10.47 1.02
C ASN A 183 -11.00 -10.99 1.14
N GLN A 184 -11.66 -11.23 0.00
CA GLN A 184 -13.01 -11.79 -0.13
C GLN A 184 -14.17 -10.85 0.25
N TYR A 185 -13.89 -9.64 0.76
CA TYR A 185 -14.92 -8.72 1.25
C TYR A 185 -14.55 -7.24 1.06
N ALA A 186 -15.43 -6.52 0.37
CA ALA A 186 -15.46 -5.07 0.35
C ALA A 186 -16.42 -4.54 1.43
N TYR A 187 -15.89 -4.28 2.61
CA TYR A 187 -16.68 -3.93 3.81
C TYR A 187 -17.70 -5.04 4.15
N SER A 188 -18.98 -4.87 3.83
CA SER A 188 -20.03 -5.87 4.04
C SER A 188 -20.40 -6.64 2.77
N THR A 189 -19.83 -6.29 1.62
CA THR A 189 -20.13 -6.93 0.33
C THR A 189 -19.18 -8.11 0.11
N PRO A 190 -19.67 -9.37 0.05
CA PRO A 190 -18.83 -10.51 -0.28
C PRO A 190 -18.40 -10.49 -1.76
N LEU A 191 -17.28 -11.14 -2.06
CA LEU A 191 -16.72 -11.23 -3.42
C LEU A 191 -17.73 -11.69 -4.48
N SER A 192 -18.62 -12.62 -4.13
CA SER A 192 -19.69 -13.13 -5.01
C SER A 192 -20.73 -12.09 -5.44
N LYS A 193 -20.75 -10.91 -4.78
CA LYS A 193 -21.58 -9.76 -5.13
C LYS A 193 -20.76 -8.56 -5.64
N GLN A 194 -19.45 -8.70 -5.74
CA GLN A 194 -18.54 -7.60 -6.06
C GLN A 194 -18.32 -7.42 -7.57
N MET A 195 -18.30 -8.54 -8.29
CA MET A 195 -18.05 -8.64 -9.73
C MET A 195 -19.01 -9.67 -10.33
N ALA A 196 -19.32 -9.52 -11.62
CA ALA A 196 -20.20 -10.40 -12.39
C ALA A 196 -19.39 -11.22 -13.41
#